data_AF-A0A3D9HSI2-F1
#
_entry.id   AF-A0A3D9HSI2-F1
#
_cell.length_a   1.000
_cell.length_b   1.000
_cell.length_c   1.000
_cell.angle_alpha   90.00
_cell.angle_beta   90.00
_cell.angle_gamma   90.00
#
_symmetry.space_group_name_H-M   'P 1'
#
loop_
_entity.id
_entity.type
_entity.pdbx_description
1 polymer ?
#
loop_
_entity_poly.entity_id
_entity_poly.type
_entity_poly.pdbx_seq_one_letter_code
_entity_poly.pdbx_strand_id
1 'polypeptide(L)'
;MSMKRLRMTGILLASMLIIVLAVHASVSAAQAKKISVLYNGQAVTFEEAAPVMKDGRTLVPFRKMMETLGFKVKWAKENGAEKAIGTKNGLEIILTINDKTAIVNGRKVALDVPAQVVKGSTMVPLRFVSENSGYDVEVSSKGSDRIIHIHDKGKSAGNGGEGNNPKGNDPKDNGQKDNSSTDGAEPYVLKGVVIDTEGRPIKGATIYADSMLLYNSNEAAVTDAKGRYRIELSKMATTWSASGQATIELNGVSSPIDLTPDNDDPFAGNMGAIRNFTALTKTGTVVFHMADLWDPTDVTLPPPEREDVELTLEPVGQTAGGAGKKIVGHGKVTNNGFGIEGVPIGRYKITARLVPDGKPAQTLLVGLLQQDDFKPALTADFENIVGAYYRLEIELKLP
;
A
#
# COMPACT_ATOMS: atom_id res chain seq x y z
N MET A 1 86.90 41.24 20.94
CA MET A 1 87.26 40.21 19.95
C MET A 1 87.13 38.85 20.61
N SER A 2 86.59 37.86 19.89
CA SER A 2 86.60 36.42 20.22
C SER A 2 85.43 35.84 21.04
N MET A 3 84.47 35.29 20.30
CA MET A 3 83.99 33.90 20.32
C MET A 3 83.63 33.20 21.66
N LYS A 4 82.51 32.47 21.57
CA LYS A 4 82.02 31.37 22.44
C LYS A 4 81.11 31.75 23.61
N ARG A 5 79.90 32.24 23.29
CA ARG A 5 78.66 31.78 23.94
C ARG A 5 77.58 31.51 22.90
N LEU A 6 77.96 30.64 21.97
CA LEU A 6 77.02 29.89 21.13
C LEU A 6 76.44 28.76 22.00
N ARG A 7 75.16 28.48 21.82
CA ARG A 7 74.44 27.25 22.24
C ARG A 7 74.02 27.16 23.71
N MET A 8 72.98 27.89 24.16
CA MET A 8 72.15 27.37 25.27
C MET A 8 70.75 27.98 25.48
N THR A 9 70.33 29.01 24.74
CA THR A 9 69.01 29.63 24.94
C THR A 9 68.05 29.52 23.76
N GLY A 10 68.43 28.80 22.70
CA GLY A 10 67.58 28.56 21.52
C GLY A 10 67.07 27.12 21.35
N ILE A 11 67.25 26.24 22.35
CA ILE A 11 66.86 24.82 22.26
C ILE A 11 65.71 24.47 23.23
N LEU A 12 65.36 25.36 24.18
CA LEU A 12 64.27 25.12 25.14
C LEU A 12 62.89 25.61 24.67
N LEU A 13 62.81 26.51 23.68
CA LEU A 13 61.53 26.91 23.07
C LEU A 13 61.18 26.14 21.78
N ALA A 14 62.14 25.44 21.17
CA ALA A 14 61.87 24.58 20.01
C ALA A 14 61.50 23.14 20.41
N SER A 15 61.77 22.71 21.65
CA SER A 15 61.37 21.38 22.15
C SER A 15 59.97 21.37 22.76
N MET A 16 59.41 22.52 23.16
CA MET A 16 58.05 22.62 23.70
C MET A 16 56.97 22.86 22.62
N LEU A 17 57.37 23.04 21.36
CA LEU A 17 56.43 23.08 20.22
C LEU A 17 56.35 21.74 19.45
N ILE A 18 57.27 20.80 19.70
CA ILE A 18 57.27 19.47 19.07
C ILE A 18 56.51 18.43 19.94
N ILE A 19 56.34 18.68 21.24
CA ILE A 19 55.57 17.78 22.13
C ILE A 19 54.04 18.06 22.09
N VAL A 20 53.61 19.25 21.67
CA VAL A 20 52.16 19.57 21.57
C VAL A 20 51.52 19.04 20.28
N LEU A 21 52.31 18.62 19.29
CA LEU A 21 51.82 18.07 18.00
C LEU A 21 51.79 16.53 17.94
N ALA A 22 52.16 15.82 19.01
CA ALA A 22 52.27 14.35 19.01
C ALA A 22 51.14 13.60 19.75
N VAL A 23 50.07 14.27 20.21
CA VAL A 23 49.06 13.64 21.10
C VAL A 23 47.64 13.53 20.51
N HIS A 24 47.36 13.97 19.28
CA HIS A 24 46.00 13.89 18.70
C HIS A 24 45.90 13.16 17.36
N ALA A 25 46.63 12.06 17.21
CA ALA A 25 46.28 11.05 16.21
C ALA A 25 46.11 9.70 16.88
N SER A 26 45.13 9.63 17.80
CA SER A 26 44.41 8.37 17.99
C SER A 26 43.75 8.07 16.65
N VAL A 27 44.44 7.33 15.78
CA VAL A 27 43.77 6.60 14.70
C VAL A 27 42.82 5.67 15.42
N SER A 28 41.56 6.10 15.54
CA SER A 28 40.47 5.20 15.87
C SER A 28 40.47 4.18 14.75
N ALA A 29 41.08 3.04 14.98
CA ALA A 29 40.86 1.87 14.15
C ALA A 29 39.36 1.64 14.21
N ALA A 30 38.65 2.01 13.13
CA ALA A 30 37.22 1.85 13.04
C ALA A 30 36.93 0.37 13.30
N GLN A 31 36.41 0.09 14.49
CA GLN A 31 36.10 -1.27 14.89
C GLN A 31 35.11 -1.82 13.86
N ALA A 32 35.49 -2.88 13.16
CA ALA A 32 34.63 -3.49 12.15
C ALA A 32 33.30 -3.86 12.82
N LYS A 33 32.20 -3.28 12.33
CA LYS A 33 30.86 -3.49 12.90
C LYS A 33 30.58 -4.99 12.95
N LYS A 34 30.42 -5.55 14.15
CA LYS A 34 30.17 -6.98 14.29
C LYS A 34 28.72 -7.26 13.93
N ILE A 35 28.50 -8.25 13.09
CA ILE A 35 27.17 -8.74 12.71
C ILE A 35 26.96 -10.08 13.38
N SER A 36 25.98 -10.17 14.26
CA SER A 36 25.58 -11.41 14.93
C SER A 36 24.22 -11.84 14.43
N VAL A 37 24.00 -13.15 14.27
CA VAL A 37 22.71 -13.72 13.87
C VAL A 37 22.23 -14.64 14.97
N LEU A 38 20.99 -14.48 15.39
CA LEU A 38 20.27 -15.31 16.36
C LEU A 38 19.11 -15.99 15.66
N TYR A 39 18.95 -17.29 15.83
CA TYR A 39 17.80 -18.07 15.37
C TYR A 39 17.06 -18.60 16.60
N ASN A 40 15.79 -18.21 16.77
CA ASN A 40 14.99 -18.51 17.97
C ASN A 40 15.74 -18.22 19.29
N GLY A 41 16.45 -17.08 19.32
CA GLY A 41 17.27 -16.65 20.47
C GLY A 41 18.63 -17.34 20.62
N GLN A 42 18.96 -18.35 19.80
CA GLN A 42 20.26 -19.04 19.83
C GLN A 42 21.22 -18.45 18.80
N ALA A 43 22.48 -18.23 19.19
CA ALA A 43 23.48 -17.67 18.29
C ALA A 43 23.83 -18.65 17.15
N VAL A 44 23.77 -18.16 15.91
CA VAL A 44 24.23 -18.88 14.73
C VAL A 44 25.73 -18.64 14.57
N THR A 45 26.51 -19.72 14.71
CA THR A 45 27.96 -19.69 14.50
C THR A 45 28.28 -19.79 13.02
N PHE A 46 29.13 -18.90 12.51
CA PHE A 46 29.61 -18.94 11.13
C PHE A 46 31.10 -19.28 11.10
N GLU A 47 31.43 -20.52 10.77
CA GLU A 47 32.80 -21.03 10.82
C GLU A 47 33.61 -20.70 9.55
N GLU A 48 32.97 -20.79 8.38
CA GLU A 48 33.63 -20.62 7.07
C GLU A 48 33.76 -19.15 6.66
N ALA A 49 32.67 -18.38 6.78
CA ALA A 49 32.64 -16.96 6.46
C ALA A 49 31.64 -16.23 7.35
N ALA A 50 32.05 -15.11 7.96
CA ALA A 50 31.15 -14.29 8.74
C ALA A 50 30.19 -13.49 7.84
N PRO A 51 28.99 -13.10 8.34
CA PRO A 51 28.16 -12.09 7.69
C PRO A 51 28.94 -10.79 7.46
N VAL A 52 28.69 -10.12 6.34
CA VAL A 52 29.40 -8.88 5.96
C VAL A 52 28.41 -7.80 5.53
N MET A 53 28.78 -6.54 5.72
CA MET A 53 28.09 -5.42 5.09
C MET A 53 28.74 -5.09 3.74
N LYS A 54 27.96 -5.08 2.67
CA LYS A 54 28.39 -4.63 1.34
C LYS A 54 27.29 -3.77 0.73
N ASP A 55 27.65 -2.59 0.21
CA ASP A 55 26.74 -1.64 -0.41
C ASP A 55 25.49 -1.31 0.43
N GLY A 56 25.69 -1.16 1.74
CA GLY A 56 24.60 -0.89 2.69
C GLY A 56 23.64 -2.07 2.92
N ARG A 57 24.00 -3.29 2.49
CA ARG A 57 23.24 -4.52 2.70
C ARG A 57 24.05 -5.53 3.51
N THR A 58 23.38 -6.24 4.41
CA THR A 58 23.98 -7.38 5.11
C THR A 58 23.90 -8.59 4.20
N LEU A 59 25.05 -9.19 3.90
CA LEU A 59 25.17 -10.47 3.22
C LEU A 59 25.49 -11.56 4.25
N VAL A 60 24.87 -12.73 4.07
CA VAL A 60 25.04 -13.89 4.93
C VAL A 60 25.45 -15.12 4.12
N PRO A 61 26.20 -16.07 4.71
CA PRO A 61 26.54 -17.33 4.03
C PRO A 61 25.27 -18.15 3.76
N PHE A 62 24.97 -18.37 2.49
CA PHE A 62 23.75 -19.06 2.06
C PHE A 62 23.64 -20.45 2.68
N ARG A 63 24.69 -21.28 2.58
CA ARG A 63 24.69 -22.65 3.12
C ARG A 63 24.26 -22.66 4.58
N LYS A 64 25.01 -21.95 5.42
CA LYS A 64 24.83 -21.98 6.87
C LYS A 64 23.46 -21.49 7.26
N MET A 65 23.00 -20.39 6.64
CA MET A 65 21.66 -19.88 6.90
C MET A 65 20.58 -20.89 6.52
N MET A 66 20.65 -21.44 5.31
CA MET A 66 19.63 -22.37 4.82
C MET A 66 19.60 -23.65 5.66
N GLU A 67 20.76 -24.20 6.03
CA GLU A 67 20.85 -25.40 6.90
C GLU A 67 20.33 -25.11 8.31
N THR A 68 20.65 -23.94 8.90
CA THR A 68 20.08 -23.51 10.18
C THR A 68 18.56 -23.44 10.12
N LEU A 69 18.01 -23.01 8.99
CA LEU A 69 16.57 -22.98 8.71
C LEU A 69 16.02 -24.36 8.26
N GLY A 70 16.82 -25.43 8.30
CA GLY A 70 16.39 -26.80 8.02
C GLY A 70 16.26 -27.15 6.53
N PHE A 71 16.88 -26.38 5.63
CA PHE A 71 16.97 -26.71 4.22
C PHE A 71 18.12 -27.67 3.94
N LYS A 72 17.96 -28.49 2.92
CA LYS A 72 19.07 -29.21 2.28
C LYS A 72 19.70 -28.31 1.24
N VAL A 73 21.03 -28.23 1.19
CA VAL A 73 21.75 -27.36 0.26
C VAL A 73 22.67 -28.16 -0.65
N LYS A 74 22.59 -27.91 -1.95
CA LYS A 74 23.47 -28.49 -2.98
C LYS A 74 23.96 -27.44 -3.96
N TRP A 75 25.06 -27.73 -4.64
CA TRP A 75 25.58 -26.91 -5.73
C TRP A 75 25.42 -27.68 -7.03
N ALA A 76 25.11 -26.97 -8.10
CA ALA A 76 25.01 -27.52 -9.45
C ALA A 76 25.71 -26.57 -10.44
N LYS A 77 26.16 -27.12 -11.56
CA LYS A 77 26.65 -26.33 -12.69
C LYS A 77 25.76 -26.59 -13.88
N GLU A 78 25.15 -25.54 -14.41
CA GLU A 78 24.20 -25.62 -15.52
C GLU A 78 24.51 -24.51 -16.52
N ASN A 79 24.67 -24.85 -17.80
CA ASN A 79 25.03 -23.91 -18.86
C ASN A 79 26.27 -23.05 -18.55
N GLY A 80 27.25 -23.64 -17.85
CA GLY A 80 28.49 -22.96 -17.45
C GLY A 80 28.37 -22.09 -16.20
N ALA A 81 27.16 -21.82 -15.71
CA ALA A 81 26.92 -21.05 -14.50
C ALA A 81 26.86 -21.93 -13.24
N GLU A 82 27.47 -21.47 -12.15
CA GLU A 82 27.37 -22.12 -10.85
C GLU A 82 26.08 -21.70 -10.14
N LYS A 83 25.39 -22.67 -9.54
CA LYS A 83 24.12 -22.48 -8.85
C LYS A 83 24.18 -23.06 -7.44
N ALA A 84 23.77 -22.28 -6.45
CA ALA A 84 23.52 -22.77 -5.09
C ALA A 84 22.01 -23.00 -4.92
N ILE A 85 21.63 -24.21 -4.48
CA ILE A 85 20.24 -24.67 -4.45
C ILE A 85 19.88 -25.11 -3.04
N GLY A 86 18.88 -24.48 -2.43
CA GLY A 86 18.32 -24.85 -1.13
C GLY A 86 16.91 -25.42 -1.29
N THR A 87 16.62 -26.57 -0.65
CA THR A 87 15.29 -27.18 -0.68
C THR A 87 14.77 -27.58 0.71
N LYS A 88 13.49 -27.30 0.98
CA LYS A 88 12.78 -27.72 2.20
C LYS A 88 11.27 -27.73 1.95
N ASN A 89 10.57 -28.79 2.33
CA ASN A 89 9.08 -28.85 2.32
C ASN A 89 8.42 -28.31 1.03
N GLY A 90 8.97 -28.63 -0.14
CA GLY A 90 8.45 -28.17 -1.44
C GLY A 90 8.88 -26.77 -1.87
N LEU A 91 9.61 -26.02 -1.03
CA LEU A 91 10.29 -24.78 -1.38
C LEU A 91 11.67 -25.08 -1.96
N GLU A 92 11.95 -24.54 -3.14
CA GLU A 92 13.24 -24.55 -3.83
C GLU A 92 13.71 -23.12 -4.09
N ILE A 93 14.92 -22.82 -3.67
CA ILE A 93 15.60 -21.55 -3.91
C ILE A 93 16.88 -21.84 -4.69
N ILE A 94 17.03 -21.22 -5.85
CA ILE A 94 18.18 -21.34 -6.74
C ILE A 94 18.82 -19.96 -6.88
N LEU A 95 20.07 -19.85 -6.44
CA LEU A 95 20.90 -18.68 -6.64
C LEU A 95 21.89 -18.97 -7.76
N THR A 96 21.90 -18.15 -8.80
CA THR A 96 22.97 -18.16 -9.79
C THR A 96 24.09 -17.23 -9.30
N ILE A 97 25.32 -17.74 -9.23
CA ILE A 97 26.46 -16.95 -8.75
C ILE A 97 26.74 -15.78 -9.69
N ASN A 98 26.97 -14.60 -9.12
CA ASN A 98 27.14 -13.30 -9.76
C ASN A 98 25.91 -12.75 -10.50
N ASP A 99 24.74 -13.35 -10.30
CA ASP A 99 23.47 -12.86 -10.85
C ASP A 99 22.70 -12.05 -9.78
N LYS A 100 21.97 -11.02 -10.23
CA LYS A 100 20.99 -10.28 -9.41
C LYS A 100 19.62 -10.96 -9.40
N THR A 101 19.48 -12.11 -10.04
CA THR A 101 18.22 -12.84 -10.12
C THR A 101 18.38 -14.19 -9.44
N ALA A 102 17.50 -14.46 -8.48
CA ALA A 102 17.28 -15.79 -7.91
C ALA A 102 16.05 -16.43 -8.57
N ILE A 103 15.93 -17.75 -8.45
CA ILE A 103 14.70 -18.47 -8.79
C ILE A 103 14.15 -19.07 -7.50
N VAL A 104 12.90 -18.77 -7.17
CA VAL A 104 12.19 -19.33 -6.02
C VAL A 104 10.97 -20.07 -6.55
N ASN A 105 10.92 -21.40 -6.40
CA ASN A 105 9.88 -22.26 -6.95
C ASN A 105 9.55 -21.98 -8.43
N GLY A 106 10.59 -21.81 -9.26
CA GLY A 106 10.46 -21.53 -10.69
C GLY A 106 10.21 -20.06 -11.06
N ARG A 107 9.96 -19.16 -10.09
CA ARG A 107 9.74 -17.72 -10.32
C ARG A 107 11.01 -16.92 -10.12
N LYS A 108 11.26 -15.93 -11.00
CA LYS A 108 12.41 -15.02 -10.88
C LYS A 108 12.18 -14.00 -9.77
N VAL A 109 13.14 -13.86 -8.86
CA VAL A 109 13.12 -12.90 -7.75
C VAL A 109 14.39 -12.04 -7.83
N ALA A 110 14.25 -10.72 -7.73
CA ALA A 110 15.38 -9.80 -7.77
C ALA A 110 16.14 -9.76 -6.44
N LEU A 111 17.46 -9.61 -6.53
CA LEU A 111 18.38 -9.43 -5.41
C LEU A 111 18.91 -8.00 -5.42
N ASP A 112 18.83 -7.32 -4.28
CA ASP A 112 19.43 -5.98 -4.07
C ASP A 112 20.93 -5.96 -4.41
N VAL A 113 21.62 -7.05 -4.06
CA VAL A 113 23.05 -7.27 -4.32
C VAL A 113 23.18 -8.69 -4.89
N PRO A 114 23.95 -8.90 -5.98
CA PRO A 114 24.12 -10.22 -6.57
C PRO A 114 24.58 -11.26 -5.55
N ALA A 115 24.09 -12.49 -5.71
CA ALA A 115 24.68 -13.62 -5.01
C ALA A 115 26.15 -13.74 -5.41
N GLN A 116 27.08 -13.83 -4.47
CA GLN A 116 28.50 -13.72 -4.79
C GLN A 116 29.36 -14.58 -3.88
N VAL A 117 30.51 -15.04 -4.35
CA VAL A 117 31.44 -15.80 -3.53
C VAL A 117 32.37 -14.85 -2.78
N VAL A 118 32.39 -14.95 -1.45
CA VAL A 118 33.32 -14.22 -0.58
C VAL A 118 34.04 -15.24 0.29
N LYS A 119 35.38 -15.27 0.20
CA LYS A 119 36.23 -16.22 0.95
C LYS A 119 35.81 -17.69 0.79
N GLY A 120 35.34 -18.08 -0.40
CA GLY A 120 34.89 -19.44 -0.70
C GLY A 120 33.44 -19.76 -0.32
N SER A 121 32.73 -18.86 0.36
CA SER A 121 31.31 -19.05 0.68
C SER A 121 30.41 -18.23 -0.24
N THR A 122 29.31 -18.83 -0.72
CA THR A 122 28.24 -18.10 -1.42
C THR A 122 27.50 -17.20 -0.42
N MET A 123 27.58 -15.90 -0.65
CA MET A 123 26.94 -14.86 0.13
C MET A 123 25.68 -14.37 -0.58
N VAL A 124 24.61 -14.19 0.17
CA VAL A 124 23.31 -13.73 -0.31
C VAL A 124 22.78 -12.61 0.58
N PRO A 125 22.01 -11.64 0.06
CA PRO A 125 21.36 -10.65 0.91
C PRO A 125 20.51 -11.32 1.98
N LEU A 126 20.72 -10.95 3.25
CA LEU A 126 19.92 -11.46 4.37
C LEU A 126 18.41 -11.23 4.14
N ARG A 127 18.07 -10.08 3.55
CA ARG A 127 16.70 -9.73 3.18
C ARG A 127 16.08 -10.75 2.24
N PHE A 128 16.81 -11.19 1.23
CA PHE A 128 16.32 -12.21 0.33
C PHE A 128 16.05 -13.53 1.08
N VAL A 129 16.95 -13.92 1.99
CA VAL A 129 16.76 -15.11 2.82
C VAL A 129 15.52 -14.94 3.70
N SER A 130 15.35 -13.81 4.38
CA SER A 130 14.18 -13.57 5.24
C SER A 130 12.86 -13.62 4.45
N GLU A 131 12.81 -12.97 3.29
CA GLU A 131 11.60 -12.82 2.49
C GLU A 131 11.15 -14.14 1.85
N ASN A 132 12.10 -15.01 1.49
CA ASN A 132 11.82 -16.20 0.69
C ASN A 132 11.94 -17.52 1.47
N SER A 133 12.38 -17.50 2.74
CA SER A 133 12.51 -18.72 3.57
C SER A 133 11.33 -18.99 4.51
N GLY A 134 10.42 -18.02 4.69
CA GLY A 134 9.23 -18.18 5.53
C GLY A 134 9.42 -17.85 7.01
N TYR A 135 10.45 -17.07 7.37
CA TYR A 135 10.81 -16.72 8.76
C TYR A 135 10.67 -15.22 9.03
N ASP A 136 10.38 -14.86 10.28
CA ASP A 136 10.38 -13.46 10.72
C ASP A 136 11.80 -13.02 11.02
N VAL A 137 12.23 -11.88 10.49
CA VAL A 137 13.58 -11.36 10.69
C VAL A 137 13.54 -9.94 11.21
N GLU A 138 14.07 -9.74 12.41
CA GLU A 138 14.21 -8.44 13.05
C GLU A 138 15.68 -8.04 13.12
N VAL A 139 15.97 -6.76 12.91
CA VAL A 139 17.32 -6.23 13.06
C VAL A 139 17.34 -5.26 14.21
N SER A 140 18.11 -5.57 15.25
CA SER A 140 18.41 -4.66 16.35
C SER A 140 19.88 -4.25 16.36
N SER A 141 20.19 -3.21 17.11
CA SER A 141 21.56 -2.69 17.22
C SER A 141 21.98 -2.59 18.68
N LYS A 142 23.24 -2.93 18.98
CA LYS A 142 23.85 -2.73 20.29
C LYS A 142 25.15 -1.94 20.09
N GLY A 143 25.10 -0.63 20.32
CA GLY A 143 26.21 0.25 19.92
C GLY A 143 26.38 0.29 18.40
N SER A 144 27.60 0.01 17.92
CA SER A 144 27.91 -0.10 16.48
C SER A 144 27.64 -1.50 15.90
N ASP A 145 27.31 -2.49 16.73
CA ASP A 145 27.06 -3.87 16.32
C ASP A 145 25.62 -4.08 15.87
N ARG A 146 25.44 -4.95 14.87
CA ARG A 146 24.13 -5.37 14.36
C ARG A 146 23.80 -6.77 14.85
N ILE A 147 22.61 -6.95 15.39
CA ILE A 147 22.07 -8.24 15.79
C ILE A 147 20.85 -8.52 14.93
N ILE A 148 20.89 -9.64 14.23
CA ILE A 148 19.79 -10.14 13.40
C ILE A 148 19.10 -11.24 14.21
N HIS A 149 17.81 -11.08 14.46
CA HIS A 149 16.97 -12.09 15.11
C HIS A 149 16.11 -12.74 14.05
N ILE A 150 16.07 -14.06 14.04
CA ILE A 150 15.29 -14.86 13.10
C ILE A 150 14.38 -15.77 13.92
N HIS A 151 13.09 -15.72 13.65
CA HIS A 151 12.07 -16.46 14.40
C HIS A 151 11.20 -17.30 13.47
N ASP A 152 10.74 -18.45 13.98
CA ASP A 152 9.62 -19.17 13.35
C ASP A 152 8.35 -18.30 13.40
N LYS A 153 7.68 -18.12 12.27
CA LYS A 153 6.38 -17.44 12.21
C LYS A 153 5.38 -18.17 13.11
N GLY A 154 4.89 -17.49 14.15
CA GLY A 154 3.89 -18.02 15.10
C GLY A 154 4.37 -18.32 16.52
N LYS A 155 5.65 -18.09 16.85
CA LYS A 155 6.13 -18.04 18.25
C LYS A 155 6.66 -16.66 18.58
N SER A 156 5.76 -15.73 18.86
CA SER A 156 6.14 -14.52 19.60
C SER A 156 6.58 -14.92 21.01
N ALA A 157 7.73 -14.39 21.44
CA ALA A 157 8.27 -14.60 22.77
C ALA A 157 7.27 -14.08 23.81
N GLY A 158 6.66 -15.00 24.55
CA GLY A 158 5.83 -14.67 25.69
C GLY A 158 6.65 -13.97 26.76
N ASN A 159 6.25 -12.76 27.12
CA ASN A 159 6.59 -12.20 28.41
C ASN A 159 5.47 -12.56 29.38
N GLY A 160 5.84 -13.12 30.52
CA GLY A 160 4.94 -13.76 31.48
C GLY A 160 3.93 -12.81 32.11
N GLY A 161 2.71 -13.32 32.22
CA GLY A 161 1.62 -12.77 33.02
C GLY A 161 0.69 -13.92 33.39
N GLU A 162 1.00 -14.57 34.52
CA GLU A 162 0.16 -15.53 35.23
C GLU A 162 -1.26 -14.97 35.46
N GLY A 163 -2.29 -15.76 35.18
CA GLY A 163 -3.67 -15.35 35.43
C GLY A 163 -4.73 -16.36 34.98
N ASN A 164 -4.86 -17.44 35.75
CA ASN A 164 -6.04 -18.28 35.96
C ASN A 164 -7.00 -18.60 34.79
N ASN A 165 -6.93 -19.87 34.39
CA ASN A 165 -8.01 -20.62 33.74
C ASN A 165 -9.23 -20.72 34.67
N PRO A 166 -10.46 -20.63 34.14
CA PRO A 166 -11.40 -21.72 34.42
C PRO A 166 -12.03 -22.30 33.16
N LYS A 167 -12.13 -23.63 33.21
CA LYS A 167 -12.88 -24.51 32.31
C LYS A 167 -14.29 -24.01 32.01
N GLY A 168 -14.69 -24.27 30.77
CA GLY A 168 -16.00 -24.82 30.43
C GLY A 168 -17.12 -23.80 30.32
N ASN A 169 -17.53 -23.54 29.08
CA ASN A 169 -18.93 -23.62 28.68
C ASN A 169 -19.00 -23.63 27.15
N ASP A 170 -19.56 -24.72 26.61
CA ASP A 170 -20.21 -24.73 25.31
C ASP A 170 -21.25 -23.60 25.23
N PRO A 171 -21.36 -22.92 24.09
CA PRO A 171 -22.64 -22.44 23.63
C PRO A 171 -22.93 -23.05 22.26
N LYS A 172 -23.80 -24.06 22.30
CA LYS A 172 -24.98 -24.22 21.44
C LYS A 172 -24.95 -23.45 20.12
N ASP A 173 -24.91 -24.26 19.05
CA ASP A 173 -25.80 -24.18 17.90
C ASP A 173 -26.89 -23.11 18.04
N ASN A 174 -26.63 -21.96 17.41
CA ASN A 174 -27.65 -21.01 17.02
C ASN A 174 -27.33 -20.64 15.58
N GLY A 175 -28.14 -21.19 14.67
CA GLY A 175 -28.03 -21.03 13.23
C GLY A 175 -27.83 -19.58 12.82
N GLN A 176 -26.63 -19.28 12.36
CA GLN A 176 -26.37 -18.23 11.40
C GLN A 176 -26.11 -18.95 10.07
N LYS A 177 -27.00 -18.73 9.10
CA LYS A 177 -26.77 -19.19 7.73
C LYS A 177 -25.47 -18.55 7.24
N ASP A 178 -24.42 -19.36 7.16
CA ASP A 178 -23.24 -19.08 6.36
C ASP A 178 -23.70 -18.84 4.91
N ASN A 179 -23.78 -17.58 4.51
CA ASN A 179 -23.60 -17.21 3.11
C ASN A 179 -22.09 -17.22 2.80
N SER A 180 -21.38 -18.29 3.15
CA SER A 180 -20.05 -18.52 2.61
C SER A 180 -20.23 -19.06 1.19
N SER A 181 -19.92 -18.22 0.21
CA SER A 181 -19.98 -18.49 -1.23
C SER A 181 -18.92 -19.52 -1.65
N THR A 182 -19.00 -20.73 -1.11
CA THR A 182 -18.14 -21.88 -1.43
C THR A 182 -18.74 -22.79 -2.50
N ASP A 183 -20.04 -22.62 -2.81
CA ASP A 183 -20.71 -23.41 -3.84
C ASP A 183 -20.14 -23.04 -5.22
N GLY A 184 -19.45 -24.00 -5.85
CA GLY A 184 -18.77 -23.81 -7.14
C GLY A 184 -17.32 -23.31 -7.09
N ALA A 185 -16.67 -23.29 -5.93
CA ALA A 185 -15.24 -23.02 -5.82
C ALA A 185 -14.41 -24.16 -6.46
N GLU A 186 -13.36 -23.79 -7.20
CA GLU A 186 -12.44 -24.72 -7.85
C GLU A 186 -11.12 -24.78 -7.06
N PRO A 187 -10.57 -25.97 -6.75
CA PRO A 187 -9.27 -26.10 -6.10
C PRO A 187 -8.17 -25.27 -6.79
N TYR A 188 -7.44 -24.48 -6.00
CA TYR A 188 -6.36 -23.60 -6.49
C TYR A 188 -6.82 -22.52 -7.45
N VAL A 189 -8.08 -22.10 -7.38
CA VAL A 189 -8.60 -21.00 -8.19
C VAL A 189 -9.25 -19.96 -7.29
N LEU A 190 -8.84 -18.71 -7.43
CA LEU A 190 -9.61 -17.57 -6.96
C LEU A 190 -10.34 -16.95 -8.16
N LYS A 191 -11.66 -16.86 -8.11
CA LYS A 191 -12.46 -16.26 -9.19
C LYS A 191 -13.60 -15.41 -8.64
N GLY A 192 -14.17 -14.58 -9.50
CA GLY A 192 -15.36 -13.82 -9.14
C GLY A 192 -15.64 -12.71 -10.13
N VAL A 193 -16.46 -11.75 -9.70
CA VAL A 193 -16.81 -10.56 -10.49
C VAL A 193 -16.52 -9.28 -9.73
N VAL A 194 -16.21 -8.22 -10.47
CA VAL A 194 -16.11 -6.86 -9.95
C VAL A 194 -17.23 -6.04 -10.56
N ILE A 195 -18.07 -5.47 -9.71
CA ILE A 195 -19.22 -4.65 -10.08
C ILE A 195 -19.16 -3.31 -9.35
N ASP A 196 -19.90 -2.30 -9.82
CA ASP A 196 -20.17 -1.10 -9.03
C ASP A 196 -21.40 -1.26 -8.13
N THR A 197 -21.72 -0.21 -7.37
CA THR A 197 -22.91 -0.15 -6.49
C THR A 197 -24.25 -0.25 -7.23
N GLU A 198 -24.28 -0.10 -8.56
CA GLU A 198 -25.48 -0.32 -9.39
C GLU A 198 -25.50 -1.73 -10.03
N GLY A 199 -24.51 -2.58 -9.74
CA GLY A 199 -24.39 -3.92 -10.28
C GLY A 199 -23.78 -4.01 -11.67
N ARG A 200 -23.21 -2.91 -12.21
CA ARG A 200 -22.59 -2.91 -13.55
C ARG A 200 -21.16 -3.45 -13.47
N PRO A 201 -20.72 -4.26 -14.45
CA PRO A 201 -19.38 -4.85 -14.44
C PRO A 201 -18.27 -3.80 -14.64
N ILE A 202 -17.18 -3.94 -13.88
CA ILE A 202 -15.99 -3.09 -14.01
C ILE A 202 -14.90 -3.84 -14.79
N LYS A 203 -14.59 -3.37 -15.99
CA LYS A 203 -13.48 -3.87 -16.82
C LYS A 203 -12.16 -3.21 -16.40
N GLY A 204 -11.07 -3.97 -16.39
CA GLY A 204 -9.74 -3.42 -16.11
C GLY A 204 -9.39 -3.27 -14.63
N ALA A 205 -10.24 -3.73 -13.72
CA ALA A 205 -9.92 -3.83 -12.30
C ALA A 205 -8.86 -4.92 -12.11
N THR A 206 -7.86 -4.66 -11.27
CA THR A 206 -6.84 -5.65 -10.90
C THR A 206 -7.19 -6.25 -9.56
N ILE A 207 -7.33 -7.57 -9.52
CA ILE A 207 -7.55 -8.34 -8.30
C ILE A 207 -6.26 -9.07 -7.96
N TYR A 208 -5.94 -9.12 -6.68
CA TYR A 208 -4.77 -9.77 -6.12
C TYR A 208 -5.21 -10.90 -5.18
N ALA A 209 -4.53 -12.04 -5.29
CA ALA A 209 -4.49 -13.09 -4.29
C ALA A 209 -3.14 -12.99 -3.58
N ASP A 210 -3.14 -12.56 -2.34
CA ASP A 210 -1.94 -12.37 -1.53
C ASP A 210 -1.72 -13.61 -0.65
N SER A 211 -0.55 -14.24 -0.76
CA SER A 211 -0.21 -15.37 0.13
C SER A 211 0.03 -14.84 1.54
N MET A 212 -0.68 -15.39 2.51
CA MET A 212 -0.48 -15.03 3.93
C MET A 212 0.79 -15.65 4.52
N LEU A 213 1.35 -16.66 3.86
CA LEU A 213 2.57 -17.34 4.32
C LEU A 213 3.83 -16.73 3.69
N LEU A 214 3.77 -16.37 2.41
CA LEU A 214 4.89 -15.92 1.59
C LEU A 214 4.81 -14.40 1.36
N TYR A 215 5.80 -13.66 1.85
CA TYR A 215 5.86 -12.21 1.68
C TYR A 215 6.08 -11.82 0.22
N ASN A 216 5.37 -10.80 -0.27
CA ASN A 216 5.41 -10.32 -1.66
C ASN A 216 5.14 -11.43 -2.71
N SER A 217 4.39 -12.46 -2.31
CA SER A 217 3.87 -13.49 -3.21
C SER A 217 2.40 -13.22 -3.43
N ASN A 218 2.12 -12.32 -4.36
CA ASN A 218 0.78 -12.06 -4.83
C ASN A 218 0.62 -12.54 -6.28
N GLU A 219 -0.56 -13.05 -6.59
CA GLU A 219 -0.95 -13.42 -7.94
C GLU A 219 -2.11 -12.54 -8.35
N ALA A 220 -2.14 -12.09 -9.60
CA ALA A 220 -3.08 -11.06 -10.01
C ALA A 220 -3.78 -11.42 -11.33
N ALA A 221 -5.01 -10.93 -11.46
CA ALA A 221 -5.75 -10.95 -12.71
C ALA A 221 -6.44 -9.62 -12.94
N VAL A 222 -6.63 -9.28 -14.22
CA VAL A 222 -7.39 -8.11 -14.64
C VAL A 222 -8.77 -8.56 -15.12
N THR A 223 -9.81 -7.82 -14.75
CA THR A 223 -11.19 -8.17 -15.12
C THR A 223 -11.47 -8.00 -16.60
N ASP A 224 -12.27 -8.94 -17.16
CA ASP A 224 -12.77 -8.87 -18.52
C ASP A 224 -13.88 -7.82 -18.70
N ALA A 225 -14.42 -7.69 -19.92
CA ALA A 225 -15.51 -6.75 -20.22
C ALA A 225 -16.83 -7.03 -19.45
N LYS A 226 -16.96 -8.23 -18.87
CA LYS A 226 -18.08 -8.62 -18.00
C LYS A 226 -17.71 -8.54 -16.52
N GLY A 227 -16.58 -7.89 -16.18
CA GLY A 227 -16.11 -7.70 -14.82
C GLY A 227 -15.56 -8.98 -14.18
N ARG A 228 -15.41 -10.07 -14.93
CA ARG A 228 -15.00 -11.37 -14.36
C ARG A 228 -13.48 -11.47 -14.31
N TYR A 229 -12.97 -12.09 -13.25
CA TYR A 229 -11.56 -12.40 -13.12
C TYR A 229 -11.36 -13.86 -12.67
N ARG A 230 -10.18 -14.40 -12.94
CA ARG A 230 -9.76 -15.74 -12.53
C ARG A 230 -8.25 -15.77 -12.33
N ILE A 231 -7.82 -16.18 -11.14
CA ILE A 231 -6.43 -16.32 -10.73
C ILE A 231 -6.18 -17.80 -10.45
N GLU A 232 -5.23 -18.38 -11.18
CA GLU A 232 -4.74 -19.75 -10.94
C GLU A 232 -3.69 -19.72 -9.84
N LEU A 233 -4.07 -20.15 -8.65
CA LEU A 233 -3.23 -20.15 -7.46
C LEU A 233 -2.11 -21.17 -7.55
N SER A 234 -0.95 -20.83 -7.00
CA SER A 234 0.09 -21.81 -6.72
C SER A 234 -0.47 -23.01 -5.94
N LYS A 235 -0.07 -24.23 -6.33
CA LYS A 235 -0.48 -25.50 -5.70
C LYS A 235 0.14 -25.73 -4.30
N MET A 236 0.74 -24.71 -3.72
CA MET A 236 1.24 -24.75 -2.35
C MET A 236 0.06 -24.75 -1.39
N ALA A 237 0.11 -25.62 -0.39
CA ALA A 237 -0.86 -25.63 0.71
C ALA A 237 -0.61 -24.41 1.61
N THR A 238 -1.11 -23.25 1.17
CA THR A 238 -1.02 -21.98 1.88
C THR A 238 -2.39 -21.31 1.95
N THR A 239 -2.50 -20.32 2.81
CA THR A 239 -3.68 -19.47 2.96
C THR A 239 -3.49 -18.20 2.15
N TRP A 240 -4.56 -17.74 1.51
CA TRP A 240 -4.59 -16.57 0.66
C TRP A 240 -5.62 -15.56 1.17
N SER A 241 -5.35 -14.27 0.98
CA SER A 241 -6.34 -13.20 1.09
C SER A 241 -6.57 -12.58 -0.29
N ALA A 242 -7.78 -12.09 -0.54
CA ALA A 242 -8.12 -11.43 -1.79
C ALA A 242 -8.21 -9.91 -1.57
N SER A 243 -7.58 -9.14 -2.44
CA SER A 243 -7.65 -7.68 -2.45
C SER A 243 -7.80 -7.17 -3.88
N GLY A 244 -8.11 -5.89 -4.08
CA GLY A 244 -8.30 -5.39 -5.43
C GLY A 244 -8.19 -3.87 -5.52
N GLN A 245 -7.88 -3.41 -6.72
CA GLN A 245 -7.87 -2.00 -7.08
C GLN A 245 -8.52 -1.82 -8.44
N ALA A 246 -9.32 -0.77 -8.58
CA ALA A 246 -9.78 -0.30 -9.87
C ALA A 246 -9.41 1.17 -10.06
N THR A 247 -9.46 1.62 -11.30
CA THR A 247 -9.34 3.02 -11.65
C THR A 247 -10.53 3.43 -12.48
N ILE A 248 -10.88 4.70 -12.41
CA ILE A 248 -11.86 5.33 -13.27
C ILE A 248 -11.26 6.59 -13.89
N GLU A 249 -11.56 6.85 -15.15
CA GLU A 249 -11.14 8.09 -15.80
C GLU A 249 -12.15 9.19 -15.50
N LEU A 250 -11.72 10.18 -14.74
CA LEU A 250 -12.48 11.39 -14.46
C LEU A 250 -11.76 12.56 -15.14
N ASN A 251 -12.38 13.13 -16.16
CA ASN A 251 -11.84 14.32 -16.85
C ASN A 251 -10.43 14.14 -17.43
N GLY A 252 -10.11 12.94 -17.92
CA GLY A 252 -8.77 12.60 -18.42
C GLY A 252 -7.75 12.26 -17.34
N VAL A 253 -8.15 12.23 -16.07
CA VAL A 253 -7.33 11.81 -14.93
C VAL A 253 -7.78 10.43 -14.47
N SER A 254 -6.87 9.46 -14.53
CA SER A 254 -7.09 8.13 -13.95
C SER A 254 -7.07 8.23 -12.42
N SER A 255 -8.21 7.99 -11.80
CA SER A 255 -8.42 8.10 -10.35
C SER A 255 -8.66 6.73 -9.74
N PRO A 256 -7.96 6.35 -8.64
CA PRO A 256 -8.18 5.07 -7.99
C PRO A 256 -9.55 5.03 -7.30
N ILE A 257 -10.19 3.86 -7.34
CA ILE A 257 -11.39 3.53 -6.58
C ILE A 257 -11.14 2.27 -5.76
N ASP A 258 -11.66 2.27 -4.54
CA ASP A 258 -11.52 1.16 -3.62
C ASP A 258 -12.50 0.04 -3.99
N LEU A 259 -12.02 -1.20 -3.90
CA LEU A 259 -12.82 -2.39 -4.10
C LEU A 259 -13.03 -3.08 -2.77
N THR A 260 -14.29 -3.32 -2.41
CA THR A 260 -14.65 -4.05 -1.20
C THR A 260 -15.06 -5.47 -1.58
N PRO A 261 -14.39 -6.52 -1.07
CA PRO A 261 -14.83 -7.89 -1.30
C PRO A 261 -16.14 -8.18 -0.56
N ASP A 262 -16.93 -9.12 -1.08
CA ASP A 262 -18.11 -9.66 -0.42
C ASP A 262 -17.76 -10.52 0.82
N ASN A 263 -16.54 -11.06 0.85
CA ASN A 263 -15.94 -11.75 1.99
C ASN A 263 -14.42 -11.50 2.00
N ASP A 264 -13.90 -10.95 3.09
CA ASP A 264 -12.46 -10.66 3.27
C ASP A 264 -11.72 -11.75 4.07
N ASP A 265 -12.41 -12.81 4.49
CA ASP A 265 -11.78 -13.91 5.21
C ASP A 265 -10.73 -14.60 4.34
N PRO A 266 -9.58 -14.95 4.94
CA PRO A 266 -8.60 -15.79 4.30
C PRO A 266 -9.15 -17.16 3.89
N PHE A 267 -8.61 -17.75 2.83
CA PHE A 267 -9.04 -19.05 2.33
C PHE A 267 -7.86 -19.96 1.99
N ALA A 268 -8.06 -21.27 2.12
CA ALA A 268 -7.05 -22.26 1.80
C ALA A 268 -6.92 -22.44 0.28
N GLY A 269 -5.71 -22.33 -0.25
CA GLY A 269 -5.47 -22.39 -1.70
C GLY A 269 -5.97 -23.70 -2.34
N ASN A 270 -5.86 -24.83 -1.64
CA ASN A 270 -6.33 -26.13 -2.13
C ASN A 270 -7.86 -26.26 -2.25
N MET A 271 -8.61 -25.39 -1.58
CA MET A 271 -10.06 -25.28 -1.77
C MET A 271 -10.43 -24.28 -2.86
N GLY A 272 -9.56 -23.28 -3.08
CA GLY A 272 -9.89 -22.10 -3.87
C GLY A 272 -10.95 -21.24 -3.20
N ALA A 273 -11.41 -20.21 -3.91
CA ALA A 273 -12.47 -19.34 -3.42
C ALA A 273 -13.19 -18.63 -4.57
N ILE A 274 -14.44 -18.23 -4.28
CA ILE A 274 -15.14 -17.22 -5.04
C ILE A 274 -15.14 -15.94 -4.20
N ARG A 275 -14.70 -14.81 -4.79
CA ARG A 275 -14.71 -13.49 -4.14
C ARG A 275 -15.22 -12.45 -5.13
N ASN A 276 -16.37 -11.86 -4.84
CA ASN A 276 -16.90 -10.77 -5.66
C ASN A 276 -16.51 -9.45 -5.02
N PHE A 277 -16.19 -8.45 -5.83
CA PHE A 277 -15.83 -7.12 -5.35
C PHE A 277 -16.85 -6.10 -5.80
N THR A 278 -17.18 -5.17 -4.90
CA THR A 278 -17.98 -3.99 -5.21
C THR A 278 -17.08 -2.76 -5.19
N ALA A 279 -17.03 -2.04 -6.30
CA ALA A 279 -16.38 -0.75 -6.39
C ALA A 279 -17.27 0.31 -5.72
N LEU A 280 -16.72 0.97 -4.69
CA LEU A 280 -17.42 2.06 -4.03
C LEU A 280 -17.38 3.30 -4.93
N THR A 281 -18.57 3.76 -5.34
CA THR A 281 -18.70 5.01 -6.07
C THR A 281 -18.34 6.16 -5.15
N LYS A 282 -17.29 6.90 -5.48
CA LYS A 282 -16.97 8.14 -4.74
C LYS A 282 -18.01 9.21 -5.06
N THR A 283 -18.61 9.78 -4.03
CA THR A 283 -19.61 10.86 -4.15
C THR A 283 -19.11 12.14 -3.50
N GLY A 284 -19.60 13.29 -3.97
CA GLY A 284 -19.39 14.59 -3.36
C GLY A 284 -20.72 15.31 -3.10
N THR A 285 -20.58 16.55 -2.67
CA THR A 285 -21.70 17.47 -2.46
C THR A 285 -21.64 18.63 -3.46
N VAL A 286 -22.74 18.88 -4.17
CA VAL A 286 -22.92 20.13 -4.90
C VAL A 286 -23.51 21.14 -3.93
N VAL A 287 -22.79 22.21 -3.63
CA VAL A 287 -23.22 23.28 -2.72
C VAL A 287 -23.53 24.52 -3.54
N PHE A 288 -24.63 25.20 -3.23
CA PHE A 288 -24.95 26.48 -3.86
C PHE A 288 -25.11 27.60 -2.82
N HIS A 289 -24.79 28.80 -3.27
CA HIS A 289 -25.02 30.05 -2.55
C HIS A 289 -25.95 30.94 -3.36
N MET A 290 -26.76 31.76 -2.68
CA MET A 290 -27.59 32.77 -3.35
C MET A 290 -26.80 34.08 -3.37
N ALA A 291 -26.53 34.61 -4.57
CA ALA A 291 -25.93 35.93 -4.76
C ALA A 291 -26.90 37.04 -4.33
N ASP A 292 -28.18 36.86 -4.67
CA ASP A 292 -29.23 37.82 -4.39
C ASP A 292 -30.04 37.39 -3.15
N LEU A 293 -30.11 38.29 -2.16
CA LEU A 293 -30.96 38.11 -0.97
C LEU A 293 -32.42 38.56 -1.21
N TRP A 294 -32.68 39.25 -2.32
CA TRP A 294 -33.98 39.77 -2.74
C TRP A 294 -34.04 39.85 -4.27
N ASP A 295 -35.23 39.79 -4.85
CA ASP A 295 -35.40 40.04 -6.28
C ASP A 295 -35.11 41.52 -6.58
N PRO A 296 -34.09 41.85 -7.41
CA PRO A 296 -33.75 43.23 -7.71
C PRO A 296 -34.82 43.93 -8.58
N THR A 297 -35.68 43.15 -9.24
CA THR A 297 -36.78 43.65 -10.08
C THR A 297 -38.08 43.84 -9.30
N ASP A 298 -38.25 43.13 -8.17
CA ASP A 298 -39.39 43.27 -7.26
C ASP A 298 -38.98 43.01 -5.80
N VAL A 299 -38.53 44.07 -5.13
CA VAL A 299 -38.10 44.05 -3.72
C VAL A 299 -39.23 43.78 -2.72
N THR A 300 -40.48 43.66 -3.18
CA THR A 300 -41.63 43.31 -2.32
C THR A 300 -41.81 41.79 -2.18
N LEU A 301 -41.18 41.02 -3.06
CA LEU A 301 -41.15 39.56 -2.95
C LEU A 301 -40.30 39.15 -1.74
N PRO A 302 -40.72 38.12 -0.99
CA PRO A 302 -39.87 37.55 0.05
C PRO A 302 -38.58 37.00 -0.58
N PRO A 303 -37.48 36.95 0.19
CA PRO A 303 -36.27 36.27 -0.23
C PRO A 303 -36.57 34.85 -0.73
N PRO A 304 -35.86 34.37 -1.76
CA PRO A 304 -36.05 33.02 -2.26
C PRO A 304 -35.69 31.99 -1.17
N GLU A 305 -36.62 31.07 -0.90
CA GLU A 305 -36.37 29.91 -0.03
C GLU A 305 -35.41 28.96 -0.74
N ARG A 306 -34.39 28.48 -0.02
CA ARG A 306 -33.33 27.66 -0.65
C ARG A 306 -33.82 26.25 -0.98
N GLU A 307 -34.83 25.77 -0.27
CA GLU A 307 -35.51 24.50 -0.50
C GLU A 307 -36.27 24.49 -1.84
N ASP A 308 -36.73 25.66 -2.30
CA ASP A 308 -37.43 25.81 -3.59
C ASP A 308 -36.46 25.79 -4.78
N VAL A 309 -35.14 25.80 -4.53
CA VAL A 309 -34.13 25.71 -5.60
C VAL A 309 -34.04 24.26 -6.08
N GLU A 310 -34.39 24.04 -7.35
CA GLU A 310 -34.16 22.79 -8.07
C GLU A 310 -32.87 22.92 -8.90
N LEU A 311 -31.93 22.01 -8.69
CA LEU A 311 -30.76 21.85 -9.55
C LEU A 311 -30.96 20.67 -10.49
N THR A 312 -30.55 20.85 -11.73
CA THR A 312 -30.38 19.78 -12.72
C THR A 312 -28.90 19.63 -13.04
N LEU A 313 -28.38 18.42 -12.82
CA LEU A 313 -26.99 18.03 -13.05
C LEU A 313 -26.94 17.00 -14.18
N GLU A 314 -26.44 17.40 -15.35
CA GLU A 314 -26.26 16.53 -16.51
C GLU A 314 -24.78 16.13 -16.62
N PRO A 315 -24.43 14.85 -16.47
CA PRO A 315 -23.04 14.42 -16.50
C PRO A 315 -22.40 14.66 -17.87
N VAL A 316 -21.17 15.16 -17.88
CA VAL A 316 -20.36 15.38 -19.08
C VAL A 316 -19.21 14.38 -19.07
N GLY A 317 -19.44 13.21 -19.68
CA GLY A 317 -18.49 12.09 -19.66
C GLY A 317 -18.75 11.11 -18.52
N GLN A 318 -17.70 10.40 -18.09
CA GLN A 318 -17.80 9.45 -16.98
C GLN A 318 -17.82 10.17 -15.62
N THR A 319 -18.53 9.58 -14.67
CA THR A 319 -18.50 9.94 -13.25
C THR A 319 -17.89 8.80 -12.46
N ALA A 320 -17.61 8.98 -11.16
CA ALA A 320 -16.97 7.97 -10.30
C ALA A 320 -17.75 6.64 -10.18
N GLY A 321 -18.96 6.58 -10.72
CA GLY A 321 -19.76 5.37 -10.89
C GLY A 321 -20.03 5.06 -12.37
N GLY A 322 -19.08 5.28 -13.28
CA GLY A 322 -19.22 4.92 -14.69
C GLY A 322 -20.00 5.93 -15.54
N ALA A 323 -21.01 5.47 -16.28
CA ALA A 323 -21.62 6.24 -17.38
C ALA A 323 -22.36 7.54 -17.00
N GLY A 324 -22.49 7.86 -15.70
CA GLY A 324 -23.22 9.02 -15.21
C GLY A 324 -24.73 8.93 -15.45
N LYS A 325 -25.53 9.49 -14.54
CA LYS A 325 -26.97 9.69 -14.74
C LYS A 325 -27.31 11.15 -14.49
N LYS A 326 -28.30 11.65 -15.21
CA LYS A 326 -28.89 12.96 -14.94
C LYS A 326 -29.48 12.93 -13.52
N ILE A 327 -29.15 13.94 -12.72
CA ILE A 327 -29.68 14.11 -11.37
C ILE A 327 -30.50 15.39 -11.37
N VAL A 328 -31.71 15.30 -10.81
CA VAL A 328 -32.54 16.45 -10.50
C VAL A 328 -32.81 16.39 -9.00
N GLY A 329 -32.58 17.48 -8.29
CA GLY A 329 -32.75 17.51 -6.85
C GLY A 329 -32.99 18.91 -6.33
N HIS A 330 -33.67 18.98 -5.20
CA HIS A 330 -33.92 20.22 -4.48
C HIS A 330 -32.82 20.52 -3.47
N GLY A 331 -32.61 21.81 -3.22
CA GLY A 331 -31.73 22.27 -2.16
C GLY A 331 -32.18 21.74 -0.80
N LYS A 332 -31.23 21.21 -0.04
CA LYS A 332 -31.42 20.84 1.36
C LYS A 332 -30.22 21.26 2.19
N VAL A 333 -30.41 21.37 3.50
CA VAL A 333 -29.30 21.56 4.44
C VAL A 333 -28.38 20.35 4.35
N THR A 334 -27.11 20.62 4.08
CA THR A 334 -25.99 19.66 4.12
C THR A 334 -25.03 20.07 5.22
N ASN A 335 -24.05 19.23 5.54
CA ASN A 335 -23.00 19.57 6.51
C ASN A 335 -22.16 20.80 6.11
N ASN A 336 -22.22 21.24 4.84
CA ASN A 336 -21.34 22.26 4.28
C ASN A 336 -22.08 23.38 3.54
N GLY A 337 -23.38 23.55 3.79
CA GLY A 337 -24.22 24.56 3.15
C GLY A 337 -25.49 23.97 2.54
N PHE A 338 -26.17 24.75 1.71
CA PHE A 338 -27.35 24.27 0.98
C PHE A 338 -26.96 23.58 -0.32
N GLY A 339 -27.57 22.44 -0.64
CA GLY A 339 -27.16 21.70 -1.83
C GLY A 339 -27.71 20.28 -1.97
N ILE A 340 -27.02 19.49 -2.81
CA ILE A 340 -27.32 18.08 -3.09
C ILE A 340 -26.10 17.23 -2.71
N GLU A 341 -26.30 16.26 -1.81
CA GLU A 341 -25.29 15.29 -1.40
C GLU A 341 -25.39 13.98 -2.20
N GLY A 342 -24.34 13.16 -2.15
CA GLY A 342 -24.34 11.83 -2.77
C GLY A 342 -24.24 11.87 -4.30
N VAL A 343 -23.82 13.00 -4.86
CA VAL A 343 -23.63 13.16 -6.30
C VAL A 343 -22.33 12.45 -6.69
N PRO A 344 -22.33 11.50 -7.64
CA PRO A 344 -21.09 10.88 -8.11
C PRO A 344 -20.08 11.93 -8.58
N ILE A 345 -18.82 11.81 -8.20
CA ILE A 345 -17.79 12.79 -8.59
C ILE A 345 -17.62 12.75 -10.11
N GLY A 346 -17.60 13.91 -10.76
CA GLY A 346 -17.41 14.03 -12.20
C GLY A 346 -17.54 15.46 -12.70
N ARG A 347 -17.68 15.61 -14.01
CA ARG A 347 -18.04 16.88 -14.64
C ARG A 347 -19.53 16.95 -14.87
N TYR A 348 -20.13 18.09 -14.57
CA TYR A 348 -21.56 18.31 -14.77
C TYR A 348 -21.81 19.61 -15.51
N LYS A 349 -22.76 19.55 -16.44
CA LYS A 349 -23.50 20.72 -16.88
C LYS A 349 -24.65 20.94 -15.91
N ILE A 350 -24.71 22.12 -15.33
CA ILE A 350 -25.55 22.50 -14.21
C ILE A 350 -26.51 23.58 -14.68
N THR A 351 -27.80 23.40 -14.38
CA THR A 351 -28.83 24.43 -14.53
C THR A 351 -29.65 24.50 -13.25
N ALA A 352 -30.18 25.67 -12.92
CA ALA A 352 -30.97 25.88 -11.71
C ALA A 352 -32.29 26.59 -12.00
N ARG A 353 -33.31 26.29 -11.20
CA ARG A 353 -34.60 26.98 -11.22
C ARG A 353 -35.10 27.17 -9.80
N LEU A 354 -35.81 28.27 -9.57
CA LEU A 354 -36.60 28.47 -8.36
C LEU A 354 -38.02 27.97 -8.64
N VAL A 355 -38.53 27.08 -7.79
CA VAL A 355 -39.84 26.41 -7.98
C VAL A 355 -40.70 26.57 -6.71
N PRO A 356 -41.21 27.78 -6.41
CA PRO A 356 -42.02 28.00 -5.21
C PRO A 356 -43.42 27.40 -5.35
N ASP A 357 -43.99 26.99 -4.22
CA ASP A 357 -45.34 26.45 -4.15
C ASP A 357 -46.39 27.41 -4.74
N GLY A 358 -47.14 26.91 -5.73
CA GLY A 358 -48.22 27.67 -6.37
C GLY A 358 -47.78 28.83 -7.27
N LYS A 359 -46.47 28.99 -7.53
CA LYS A 359 -45.93 30.01 -8.44
C LYS A 359 -45.28 29.39 -9.68
N PRO A 360 -45.18 30.12 -10.81
CA PRO A 360 -44.41 29.66 -11.96
C PRO A 360 -42.93 29.48 -11.60
N ALA A 361 -42.30 28.44 -12.15
CA ALA A 361 -40.87 28.24 -12.00
C ALA A 361 -40.08 29.35 -12.70
N GLN A 362 -39.07 29.89 -12.03
CA GLN A 362 -38.17 30.93 -12.55
C GLN A 362 -36.80 30.32 -12.83
N THR A 363 -36.22 30.63 -14.00
CA THR A 363 -34.85 30.18 -14.30
C THR A 363 -33.85 31.01 -13.50
N LEU A 364 -32.87 30.35 -12.88
CA LEU A 364 -31.77 31.02 -12.19
C LEU A 364 -30.53 31.02 -13.08
N LEU A 365 -29.70 32.04 -12.96
CA LEU A 365 -28.36 32.04 -13.52
C LEU A 365 -27.40 31.34 -12.55
N VAL A 366 -26.42 30.63 -13.09
CA VAL A 366 -25.44 29.83 -12.37
C VAL A 366 -24.05 30.36 -12.69
N GLY A 367 -23.25 30.58 -11.65
CA GLY A 367 -21.84 30.97 -11.72
C GLY A 367 -20.98 30.10 -10.80
N LEU A 368 -19.66 30.14 -10.98
CA LEU A 368 -18.74 29.62 -9.97
C LEU A 368 -18.67 30.62 -8.82
N LEU A 369 -18.54 30.11 -7.60
CA LEU A 369 -18.49 30.95 -6.41
C LEU A 369 -17.41 32.05 -6.54
N GLN A 370 -17.77 33.30 -6.22
CA GLN A 370 -16.88 34.47 -6.30
C GLN A 370 -16.37 34.80 -7.71
N GLN A 371 -17.00 34.24 -8.75
CA GLN A 371 -16.80 34.66 -10.12
C GLN A 371 -18.07 35.39 -10.57
N ASP A 372 -17.96 36.69 -10.84
CA ASP A 372 -19.07 37.51 -11.36
C ASP A 372 -19.33 37.21 -12.86
N ASP A 373 -19.57 35.93 -13.18
CA ASP A 373 -19.82 35.40 -14.51
C ASP A 373 -20.99 34.40 -14.45
N PHE A 374 -22.20 34.94 -14.48
CA PHE A 374 -23.45 34.18 -14.35
C PHE A 374 -24.06 33.83 -15.71
N LYS A 375 -24.45 32.57 -15.91
CA LYS A 375 -25.01 32.06 -17.17
C LYS A 375 -26.21 31.14 -16.91
N PRO A 376 -27.12 30.93 -17.88
CA PRO A 376 -28.23 29.98 -17.72
C PRO A 376 -27.80 28.52 -17.48
N ALA A 377 -26.54 28.18 -17.80
CA ALA A 377 -25.94 26.90 -17.52
C ALA A 377 -24.43 27.04 -17.27
N LEU A 378 -23.91 26.27 -16.34
CA LEU A 378 -22.48 26.19 -16.01
C LEU A 378 -21.98 24.77 -16.24
N THR A 379 -20.79 24.59 -16.84
CA THR A 379 -20.11 23.28 -16.85
C THR A 379 -18.94 23.35 -15.89
N ALA A 380 -18.93 22.49 -14.86
CA ALA A 380 -17.94 22.52 -13.80
C ALA A 380 -17.59 21.11 -13.31
N ASP A 381 -16.43 21.01 -12.69
CA ASP A 381 -15.87 19.78 -12.11
C ASP A 381 -15.99 19.78 -10.59
N PHE A 382 -16.11 18.60 -10.00
CA PHE A 382 -15.86 18.44 -8.57
C PHE A 382 -14.39 18.70 -8.23
N GLU A 383 -14.17 19.42 -7.14
CA GLU A 383 -12.86 19.65 -6.55
C GLU A 383 -12.64 18.77 -5.32
N ASN A 384 -11.42 18.27 -5.13
CA ASN A 384 -11.02 17.63 -3.88
C ASN A 384 -10.62 18.71 -2.88
N ILE A 385 -11.39 18.84 -1.80
CA ILE A 385 -11.11 19.84 -0.76
C ILE A 385 -10.11 19.28 0.26
N VAL A 386 -10.37 18.06 0.75
CA VAL A 386 -9.47 17.33 1.65
C VAL A 386 -9.82 15.86 1.70
N GLY A 387 -8.83 14.98 1.54
CA GLY A 387 -9.01 13.53 1.69
C GLY A 387 -10.12 12.96 0.80
N ALA A 388 -11.16 12.39 1.43
CA ALA A 388 -12.32 11.82 0.74
C ALA A 388 -13.44 12.85 0.47
N TYR A 389 -13.26 14.13 0.82
CA TYR A 389 -14.27 15.16 0.68
C TYR A 389 -14.14 15.90 -0.65
N TYR A 390 -15.17 15.74 -1.50
CA TYR A 390 -15.27 16.39 -2.81
C TYR A 390 -16.46 17.33 -2.85
N ARG A 391 -16.25 18.53 -3.42
CA ARG A 391 -17.28 19.57 -3.50
C ARG A 391 -17.30 20.20 -4.89
N LEU A 392 -18.49 20.53 -5.36
CA LEU A 392 -18.69 21.44 -6.49
C LEU A 392 -19.48 22.63 -5.95
N GLU A 393 -18.88 23.81 -5.95
CA GLU A 393 -19.45 24.99 -5.30
C GLU A 393 -19.86 26.04 -6.34
N ILE A 394 -21.15 26.39 -6.34
CA ILE A 394 -21.75 27.31 -7.31
C ILE A 394 -22.44 28.47 -6.60
N GLU A 395 -22.68 29.52 -7.36
CA GLU A 395 -23.47 30.67 -6.94
C GLU A 395 -24.65 30.83 -7.89
N LEU A 396 -25.82 31.16 -7.33
CA LEU A 396 -27.08 31.30 -8.05
C LEU A 396 -27.57 32.73 -7.95
N LYS A 397 -28.04 33.24 -9.09
CA LYS A 397 -28.52 34.61 -9.22
C LYS A 397 -29.90 34.64 -9.86
N LEU A 398 -30.75 35.56 -9.42
CA LEU A 398 -32.01 35.82 -10.11
C LEU A 398 -31.72 36.44 -11.50
N PRO A 399 -32.54 36.13 -12.51
CA PRO A 399 -32.28 36.50 -13.91
C PRO A 399 -32.37 38.00 -14.19
#